data_AF-A0AAV4J1R5-F1
#
_entry.id   AF-A0AAV4J1R5-F1
#
_cell.length_a   1.000
_cell.length_b   1.000
_cell.length_c   1.000
_cell.angle_alpha   90.00
_cell.angle_beta   90.00
_cell.angle_gamma   90.00
#
_symmetry.space_group_name_H-M   'P 1'
#
loop_
_entity.id
_entity.type
_entity.pdbx_description
1 polymer ?
#
loop_
_entity_poly.entity_id
_entity_poly.type
_entity_poly.pdbx_seq_one_letter_code
_entity_poly.pdbx_strand_id
1 'polypeptide(L)'
;MPLGIFWVHVFQHSNNYPVYSYPYKTLYRGGKEYELQVRVDGVTVTINLASGQLYVKGCHALDWFVQRIPSLLKAYSSPNGWSGPRSIQPIFSPEEVKILASEKEKHYKQYLEENWPPSVLESSGATVMSTGQTDPFHEPADAHSCLSGQDLETYSPDADLLTADETRQQLAHLESGQSIPGVALYRLWRSALNLWFSDSQSKVFLVTPYIDSGRLIDVSELFLRHKLTACLDTLVVPVSSVQGKFAVVRREAIQRFSVQEQVVLEYKILGKVVFPVVDILNSFLAVVENGKAHVLHTNADFNASSFVTTSVTAVHFSHMDEELFMKNYLDPILV
;
A
#
# COMPACT_ATOMS: atom_id res chain seq x y z
N MET A 1 12.31 0.34 -39.18
CA MET A 1 12.17 -0.12 -37.78
C MET A 1 11.51 -1.49 -37.80
N PRO A 2 12.08 -2.53 -37.17
CA PRO A 2 11.41 -3.83 -37.03
C PRO A 2 10.02 -3.65 -36.40
N LEU A 3 9.01 -4.33 -36.95
CA LEU A 3 7.61 -4.11 -36.56
C LEU A 3 7.37 -4.37 -35.06
N GLY A 4 8.12 -5.28 -34.45
CA GLY A 4 8.09 -5.50 -33.00
C GLY A 4 8.53 -4.28 -32.20
N ILE A 5 9.63 -3.64 -32.59
CA ILE A 5 10.15 -2.42 -31.94
C ILE A 5 9.17 -1.26 -32.13
N PHE A 6 8.53 -1.17 -33.31
CA PHE A 6 7.46 -0.20 -33.54
C PHE A 6 6.32 -0.35 -32.52
N TRP A 7 5.83 -1.57 -32.31
CA TRP A 7 4.80 -1.82 -31.31
C TRP A 7 5.26 -1.47 -29.89
N VAL A 8 6.50 -1.76 -29.53
CA VAL A 8 7.04 -1.34 -28.22
C VAL A 8 6.95 0.18 -28.06
N HIS A 9 7.38 0.94 -29.07
CA HIS A 9 7.31 2.41 -29.01
C HIS A 9 5.88 2.93 -28.94
N VAL A 10 4.97 2.36 -29.73
CA VAL A 10 3.55 2.74 -29.68
C VAL A 10 2.99 2.50 -28.29
N PHE A 11 3.18 1.30 -27.74
CA PHE A 11 2.61 0.97 -26.44
C PHE A 11 3.26 1.77 -25.31
N GLN A 12 4.58 1.94 -25.31
CA GLN A 12 5.33 2.64 -24.25
C GLN A 12 5.29 4.18 -24.34
N HIS A 13 4.57 4.74 -25.30
CA HIS A 13 4.41 6.18 -25.43
C HIS A 13 3.75 6.76 -24.16
N SER A 14 4.14 7.98 -23.76
CA SER A 14 3.66 8.65 -22.53
C SER A 14 2.13 8.77 -22.47
N ASN A 15 1.50 8.97 -23.63
CA ASN A 15 0.05 9.13 -23.74
C ASN A 15 -0.70 7.79 -23.92
N ASN A 16 0.03 6.67 -23.92
CA ASN A 16 -0.51 5.33 -24.12
C ASN A 16 -0.30 4.53 -22.83
N TYR A 17 0.68 3.63 -22.80
CA TYR A 17 1.00 2.79 -21.66
C TYR A 17 2.46 2.95 -21.27
N PRO A 18 2.86 4.10 -20.72
CA PRO A 18 4.26 4.35 -20.41
C PRO A 18 4.84 3.32 -19.43
N VAL A 19 6.13 3.01 -19.60
CA VAL A 19 6.85 2.02 -18.78
C VAL A 19 6.83 2.35 -17.28
N TYR A 20 6.72 3.64 -16.93
CA TYR A 20 6.62 4.08 -15.54
C TYR A 20 5.24 3.82 -14.91
N SER A 21 4.19 3.68 -15.72
CA SER A 21 2.82 3.42 -15.23
C SER A 21 2.37 1.97 -15.44
N TYR A 22 2.95 1.26 -16.42
CA TYR A 22 2.52 -0.08 -16.82
C TYR A 22 3.67 -1.07 -16.82
N PRO A 23 3.54 -2.23 -16.13
CA PRO A 23 4.62 -3.20 -16.04
C PRO A 23 4.71 -4.04 -17.30
N TYR A 24 5.76 -3.80 -18.10
CA TYR A 24 6.14 -4.65 -19.21
C TYR A 24 6.96 -5.85 -18.71
N LYS A 25 6.58 -7.05 -19.15
CA LYS A 25 7.30 -8.31 -18.89
C LYS A 25 8.00 -8.76 -20.15
N THR A 26 9.31 -8.95 -20.09
CA THR A 26 10.06 -9.64 -21.13
C THR A 26 9.95 -11.15 -20.90
N LEU A 27 9.42 -11.86 -21.89
CA LEU A 27 9.30 -13.30 -21.88
C LEU A 27 10.31 -13.88 -22.87
N TYR A 28 11.18 -14.76 -22.37
CA TYR A 28 12.12 -15.51 -23.20
C TYR A 28 11.54 -16.90 -23.46
N ARG A 29 11.08 -17.16 -24.69
CA ARG A 29 10.78 -18.52 -25.12
C ARG A 29 12.06 -19.16 -25.65
N GLY A 30 12.36 -20.37 -25.18
CA GLY A 30 13.48 -21.16 -25.69
C GLY A 30 13.40 -21.25 -27.22
N GLY A 31 14.37 -20.65 -27.92
CA GLY A 31 14.33 -20.49 -29.37
C GLY A 31 14.67 -19.10 -29.93
N LYS A 32 15.08 -18.13 -29.09
CA LYS A 32 15.38 -16.72 -29.46
C LYS A 32 14.15 -15.86 -29.82
N GLU A 33 12.96 -16.29 -29.42
CA GLU A 33 11.75 -15.46 -29.55
C GLU A 33 11.60 -14.58 -28.31
N TYR A 34 11.93 -13.29 -28.47
CA TYR A 34 11.75 -12.28 -27.43
C TYR A 34 10.32 -11.75 -27.52
N GLU A 35 9.54 -11.97 -26.47
CA GLU A 35 8.19 -11.43 -26.36
C GLU A 35 8.15 -10.35 -25.27
N LEU A 36 7.43 -9.26 -25.53
CA LEU A 36 7.17 -8.20 -24.57
C LEU A 36 5.69 -8.18 -24.25
N GLN A 37 5.33 -8.39 -22.98
CA GLN A 37 3.95 -8.50 -22.54
C GLN A 37 3.57 -7.36 -21.60
N VAL A 38 2.41 -6.77 -21.80
CA VAL A 38 1.82 -5.76 -20.91
C VAL A 38 0.35 -6.08 -20.67
N ARG A 39 -0.13 -5.88 -19.44
CA ARG A 39 -1.54 -6.07 -19.09
C ARG A 39 -2.18 -4.69 -18.90
N VAL A 40 -3.16 -4.38 -19.73
CA VAL A 40 -3.82 -3.06 -19.81
C VAL A 40 -5.31 -3.27 -19.99
N ASP A 41 -6.15 -2.47 -19.33
CA ASP A 41 -7.61 -2.45 -19.53
C ASP A 41 -8.29 -3.84 -19.54
N GLY A 42 -7.84 -4.75 -18.67
CA GLY A 42 -8.39 -6.12 -18.60
C GLY A 42 -7.95 -7.08 -19.72
N VAL A 43 -7.11 -6.64 -20.66
CA VAL A 43 -6.49 -7.47 -21.70
C VAL A 43 -4.99 -7.63 -21.48
N THR A 44 -4.43 -8.71 -22.02
CA THR A 44 -3.00 -8.96 -22.06
C THR A 44 -2.53 -8.80 -23.50
N VAL A 45 -1.63 -7.85 -23.72
CA VAL A 45 -1.01 -7.58 -25.00
C VAL A 45 0.39 -8.16 -24.98
N THR A 46 0.71 -9.04 -25.93
CA THR A 46 2.03 -9.62 -26.12
C THR A 46 2.56 -9.23 -27.49
N ILE A 47 3.75 -8.66 -27.54
CA ILE A 47 4.46 -8.23 -28.75
C ILE A 47 5.61 -9.20 -28.97
N ASN A 48 5.62 -9.94 -30.07
CA ASN A 48 6.79 -10.68 -30.48
C ASN A 48 7.78 -9.71 -31.16
N LEU A 49 8.95 -9.51 -30.56
CA LEU A 49 9.94 -8.53 -31.03
C LEU A 49 10.63 -8.98 -32.32
N ALA A 50 10.69 -10.29 -32.59
CA ALA A 50 11.33 -10.85 -33.78
C ALA A 50 10.40 -10.83 -35.00
N SER A 51 9.15 -11.31 -34.85
CA SER A 51 8.18 -11.38 -35.94
C SER A 51 7.33 -10.11 -36.08
N GLY A 52 7.27 -9.26 -35.05
CA GLY A 52 6.41 -8.09 -34.99
C GLY A 52 4.93 -8.40 -34.78
N GLN A 53 4.60 -9.66 -34.47
CA GLN A 53 3.23 -10.08 -34.20
C GLN A 53 2.73 -9.51 -32.86
N LEU A 54 1.51 -8.99 -32.88
CA LEU A 54 0.80 -8.49 -31.71
C LEU A 54 -0.32 -9.48 -31.36
N TYR A 55 -0.24 -10.06 -30.17
CA TYR A 55 -1.27 -10.93 -29.61
C TYR A 55 -2.04 -10.18 -28.53
N VAL A 56 -3.36 -10.11 -28.65
CA VAL A 56 -4.23 -9.54 -27.61
C VAL A 56 -5.10 -10.67 -27.07
N LYS A 57 -5.01 -10.94 -25.77
CA LYS A 57 -5.74 -12.01 -25.08
C LYS A 57 -6.53 -11.46 -23.90
N GLY A 58 -7.78 -11.89 -23.74
CA GLY A 58 -8.64 -11.46 -22.64
C GLY A 58 -10.12 -11.54 -23.02
N CYS A 59 -10.99 -11.40 -22.02
CA CYS A 59 -12.45 -11.54 -22.16
C CYS A 59 -13.06 -10.50 -23.12
N HIS A 60 -12.42 -9.32 -23.23
CA HIS A 60 -12.86 -8.18 -24.05
C HIS A 60 -11.81 -7.78 -25.10
N ALA A 61 -11.00 -8.74 -25.57
CA ALA A 61 -9.86 -8.46 -26.46
C ALA A 61 -10.26 -7.77 -27.78
N LEU A 62 -11.38 -8.17 -28.39
CA LEU A 62 -11.87 -7.60 -29.64
C LEU A 62 -12.38 -6.16 -29.45
N ASP A 63 -13.19 -5.93 -28.42
CA ASP A 63 -13.76 -4.61 -28.11
C ASP A 63 -12.64 -3.61 -27.78
N TRP A 64 -11.68 -4.04 -26.95
CA TRP A 64 -10.49 -3.25 -26.66
C TRP A 64 -9.70 -2.90 -27.92
N PHE A 65 -9.49 -3.87 -28.81
CA PHE A 65 -8.72 -3.66 -30.05
C PHE A 65 -9.38 -2.60 -30.93
N VAL A 66 -10.68 -2.71 -31.19
CA VAL A 66 -11.42 -1.78 -32.06
C VAL A 66 -11.45 -0.37 -31.46
N GLN A 67 -11.62 -0.24 -30.14
CA GLN A 67 -11.74 1.06 -29.48
C GLN A 67 -10.38 1.74 -29.25
N ARG A 68 -9.34 0.99 -28.86
CA ARG A 68 -8.08 1.57 -28.38
C ARG A 68 -7.02 1.70 -29.48
N ILE A 69 -6.88 0.73 -30.39
CA ILE A 69 -5.78 0.74 -31.38
C ILE A 69 -5.74 2.01 -32.25
N PRO A 70 -6.86 2.54 -32.78
CA PRO A 70 -6.85 3.79 -33.53
C PRO A 70 -6.31 4.98 -32.71
N SER A 71 -6.66 5.03 -31.42
CA SER A 71 -6.19 6.11 -30.52
C SER A 71 -4.70 6.00 -30.22
N LEU A 72 -4.19 4.78 -29.98
CA LEU A 72 -2.77 4.51 -29.72
C LEU A 72 -1.89 4.89 -30.92
N LEU A 73 -2.40 4.69 -32.13
CA LEU A 73 -1.69 4.98 -33.38
C LEU A 73 -1.82 6.44 -33.82
N LYS A 74 -2.67 7.25 -33.17
CA LYS A 74 -2.92 8.65 -33.56
C LYS A 74 -1.67 9.52 -33.53
N ALA A 75 -0.77 9.28 -32.58
CA ALA A 75 0.52 9.97 -32.50
C ALA A 75 1.51 9.58 -33.62
N TYR A 76 1.22 8.50 -34.34
CA TYR A 76 2.09 7.88 -35.34
C TYR A 76 1.51 7.94 -36.76
N SER A 77 0.27 8.44 -36.90
CA SER A 77 -0.41 8.63 -38.17
C SER A 77 -0.43 10.12 -38.50
N SER A 78 0.68 10.63 -39.06
CA SER A 78 0.67 11.94 -39.70
C SER A 78 0.16 11.81 -41.15
N PRO A 79 -0.77 12.69 -41.59
CA PRO A 79 -1.26 12.70 -42.97
C PRO A 79 -0.22 13.17 -44.00
N ASN A 80 0.84 13.86 -43.57
CA ASN A 80 1.74 14.59 -44.45
C ASN A 80 3.21 14.21 -44.17
N GLY A 81 3.78 13.35 -45.03
CA GLY A 81 5.20 13.26 -45.38
C GLY A 81 6.27 13.37 -44.27
N TRP A 82 6.90 12.23 -43.99
CA TRP A 82 8.17 12.03 -43.27
C TRP A 82 9.03 13.27 -42.95
N SER A 83 9.20 13.54 -41.65
CA SER A 83 10.50 13.93 -41.09
C SER A 83 10.74 13.08 -39.84
N GLY A 84 11.79 12.25 -39.88
CA GLY A 84 11.95 11.03 -39.06
C GLY A 84 11.98 11.22 -37.53
N PRO A 85 11.91 10.12 -36.76
CA PRO A 85 11.92 10.16 -35.30
C PRO A 85 13.27 10.71 -34.80
N ARG A 86 13.22 11.83 -34.07
CA ARG A 86 14.36 12.42 -33.38
C ARG A 86 14.91 11.42 -32.35
N SER A 87 16.24 11.30 -32.30
CA SER A 87 16.97 10.49 -31.33
C SER A 87 16.53 10.84 -29.89
N ILE A 88 16.16 9.83 -29.09
CA ILE A 88 15.62 9.99 -27.73
C ILE A 88 16.78 9.86 -26.73
N GLN A 89 17.03 10.93 -25.97
CA GLN A 89 18.00 10.99 -24.86
C GLN A 89 17.30 10.73 -23.51
N PRO A 90 17.99 10.15 -22.51
CA PRO A 90 17.48 10.05 -21.13
C PRO A 90 17.28 11.44 -20.52
N ILE A 91 16.20 11.62 -19.74
CA ILE A 91 15.68 12.93 -19.29
C ILE A 91 16.44 13.50 -18.08
N PHE A 92 17.01 12.66 -17.20
CA PHE A 92 17.75 13.12 -16.02
C PHE A 92 19.13 12.48 -15.93
N SER A 93 20.12 13.30 -15.60
CA SER A 93 21.46 12.86 -15.28
C SER A 93 21.51 12.18 -13.90
N PRO A 94 22.46 11.26 -13.67
CA PRO A 94 22.66 10.63 -12.36
C PRO A 94 22.92 11.62 -11.22
N GLU A 95 23.40 12.82 -11.55
CA GLU A 95 23.70 13.89 -10.60
C GLU A 95 22.42 14.62 -10.16
N GLU A 96 21.49 14.89 -11.09
CA GLU A 96 20.18 15.46 -10.79
C GLU A 96 19.35 14.55 -9.88
N VAL A 97 19.49 13.22 -10.03
CA VAL A 97 18.84 12.24 -9.13
C VAL A 97 19.35 12.33 -7.69
N LYS A 98 20.65 12.62 -7.49
CA LYS A 98 21.22 12.81 -6.16
C LYS A 98 20.80 14.15 -5.53
N ILE A 99 20.67 15.20 -6.34
CA ILE A 99 20.20 16.52 -5.88
C ILE A 99 18.74 16.45 -5.44
N LEU A 100 17.89 15.72 -6.18
CA LEU A 100 16.50 15.50 -5.81
C LEU A 100 16.34 14.74 -4.47
N ALA A 101 17.23 13.78 -4.20
CA ALA A 101 17.22 13.05 -2.93
C ALA A 101 17.60 13.93 -1.73
N SER A 102 18.56 14.84 -1.88
CA SER A 102 18.97 15.75 -0.80
C SER A 102 17.98 16.88 -0.55
N GLU A 103 17.30 17.39 -1.58
CA GLU A 103 16.18 18.33 -1.41
C GLU A 103 15.00 17.71 -0.65
N LYS A 104 14.69 16.43 -0.91
CA LYS A 104 13.64 15.69 -0.19
C LYS A 104 13.91 15.62 1.31
N GLU A 105 15.16 15.38 1.71
CA GLU A 105 15.56 15.32 3.13
C GLU A 105 15.54 16.70 3.80
N LYS A 106 15.84 17.77 3.05
CA LYS A 106 15.75 19.14 3.55
C LYS A 106 14.30 19.57 3.81
N HIS A 107 13.39 19.26 2.88
CA HIS A 107 11.95 19.51 3.06
C HIS A 107 11.37 18.75 4.25
N TYR A 108 11.83 17.52 4.48
CA TYR A 108 11.44 16.72 5.64
C TYR A 108 11.79 17.38 6.98
N LYS A 109 13.01 17.95 7.10
CA LYS A 109 13.44 18.64 8.33
C LYS A 109 12.67 19.95 8.57
N GLN A 110 12.49 20.75 7.54
CA GLN A 110 11.78 22.04 7.64
C GLN A 110 10.31 21.85 8.05
N TYR A 111 9.66 20.80 7.53
CA TYR A 111 8.26 20.50 7.85
C TYR A 111 8.05 20.03 9.31
N LEU A 112 9.02 19.33 9.89
CA LEU A 112 9.00 18.89 11.29
C LEU A 112 9.11 20.06 12.27
N GLU A 113 9.89 21.10 11.92
CA GLU A 113 10.08 22.30 12.75
C GLU A 113 8.86 23.24 12.71
N GLU A 114 8.12 23.27 11.61
CA GLU A 114 7.00 24.23 11.40
C GLU A 114 5.64 23.75 11.95
N ASN A 115 5.40 22.44 12.10
CA ASN A 115 4.05 21.89 12.33
C ASN A 115 3.84 21.11 13.64
N TRP A 116 4.84 21.04 14.51
CA TRP A 116 4.78 20.24 15.75
C TRP A 116 4.84 21.12 17.02
N PRO A 117 4.14 20.75 18.12
CA PRO A 117 4.21 21.49 19.36
C PRO A 117 5.63 21.49 19.94
N PRO A 118 6.12 22.62 20.51
CA PRO A 118 7.48 22.72 21.06
C PRO A 118 7.83 21.63 22.10
N SER A 119 6.84 21.14 22.85
CA SER A 119 7.01 20.07 23.85
C SER A 119 7.48 18.73 23.25
N VAL A 120 7.21 18.49 21.96
CA VAL A 120 7.67 17.29 21.24
C VAL A 120 9.13 17.47 20.77
N LEU A 121 9.51 18.70 20.41
CA LEU A 121 10.85 19.05 19.97
C LEU A 121 11.83 19.17 21.15
N GLU A 122 11.38 19.56 22.33
CA GLU A 122 12.20 19.62 23.55
C GLU A 122 12.59 18.24 24.11
N SER A 123 11.93 17.17 23.66
CA SER A 123 12.34 15.79 23.95
C SER A 123 13.57 15.34 23.14
N SER A 124 14.22 16.26 22.41
CA SER A 124 15.54 16.12 21.78
C SER A 124 16.69 16.03 22.80
N GLY A 125 16.44 15.39 23.94
CA GLY A 125 17.43 14.84 24.85
C GLY A 125 17.68 13.35 24.62
N ALA A 126 17.24 12.78 23.49
CA ALA A 126 17.66 11.45 23.03
C ALA A 126 19.13 11.51 22.59
N THR A 127 19.99 11.63 23.59
CA THR A 127 21.40 11.31 23.51
C THR A 127 21.48 9.91 22.92
N VAL A 128 22.14 9.77 21.78
CA VAL A 128 22.59 8.48 21.26
C VAL A 128 23.45 7.85 22.35
N MET A 129 22.83 7.06 23.22
CA MET A 129 23.53 6.28 24.22
C MET A 129 24.17 5.12 23.47
N SER A 130 25.44 5.36 23.13
CA SER A 130 26.45 4.37 22.80
C SER A 130 26.23 3.09 23.59
N THR A 131 26.29 1.96 22.88
CA THR A 131 26.32 0.60 23.41
C THR A 131 27.15 0.52 24.69
N GLY A 132 26.46 0.38 25.82
CA GLY A 132 27.04 0.17 27.14
C GLY A 132 26.02 -0.54 28.00
N GLN A 133 26.36 -1.76 28.44
CA GLN A 133 25.56 -2.56 29.37
C GLN A 133 25.07 -1.72 30.55
N THR A 134 23.77 -1.76 30.82
CA THR A 134 23.20 -1.47 32.14
C THR A 134 21.94 -2.30 32.35
N ASP A 135 21.82 -2.79 33.58
CA ASP A 135 20.85 -3.74 34.12
C ASP A 135 19.37 -3.37 33.91
N PRO A 136 18.46 -4.37 33.97
CA PRO A 136 17.03 -4.16 33.76
C PRO A 136 16.45 -3.25 34.84
N PHE A 137 16.04 -2.04 34.44
CA PHE A 137 15.13 -1.23 35.22
C PHE A 137 13.77 -1.93 35.27
N HIS A 138 13.41 -2.46 36.43
CA HIS A 138 12.02 -2.78 36.76
C HIS A 138 11.30 -1.47 37.06
N GLU A 139 10.45 -1.03 36.14
CA GLU A 139 9.39 -0.07 36.47
C GLU A 139 8.31 -0.80 37.28
N PRO A 140 7.74 -0.17 38.33
CA PRO A 140 6.75 -0.82 39.17
C PRO A 140 5.44 -0.98 38.39
N ALA A 141 4.88 -2.18 38.44
CA ALA A 141 3.60 -2.53 37.86
C ALA A 141 2.46 -1.71 38.50
N ASP A 142 2.03 -0.65 37.82
CA ASP A 142 0.78 0.03 38.13
C ASP A 142 -0.39 -0.72 37.47
N ALA A 143 -1.50 -0.86 38.21
CA ALA A 143 -2.67 -1.68 37.88
C ALA A 143 -3.51 -1.18 36.68
N HIS A 144 -2.93 -0.34 35.80
CA HIS A 144 -3.51 0.21 34.58
C HIS A 144 -2.72 -0.15 33.31
N SER A 145 -1.71 -1.02 33.38
CA SER A 145 -0.90 -1.43 32.22
C SER A 145 -1.66 -2.41 31.30
N CYS A 146 -2.34 -1.91 30.28
CA CYS A 146 -3.16 -2.76 29.39
C CYS A 146 -2.69 -2.76 27.91
N LEU A 147 -1.44 -2.38 27.67
CA LEU A 147 -0.80 -2.43 26.34
C LEU A 147 0.42 -3.36 26.35
N SER A 148 0.22 -4.63 26.71
CA SER A 148 1.21 -5.68 26.52
C SER A 148 0.87 -6.49 25.27
N GLY A 149 1.83 -6.64 24.36
CA GLY A 149 1.76 -7.56 23.20
C GLY A 149 2.90 -8.57 23.25
N GLN A 150 2.77 -9.67 22.52
CA GLN A 150 3.84 -10.67 22.38
C GLN A 150 4.69 -10.39 21.13
N ASP A 151 5.97 -10.76 21.18
CA ASP A 151 6.83 -10.72 20.00
C ASP A 151 6.30 -11.65 18.90
N LEU A 152 6.43 -11.18 17.65
CA LEU A 152 5.98 -11.88 16.44
C LEU A 152 6.54 -13.30 16.30
N GLU A 153 7.69 -13.62 16.91
CA GLU A 153 8.30 -14.95 16.86
C GLU A 153 7.62 -15.97 17.80
N THR A 154 6.93 -15.49 18.84
CA THR A 154 6.22 -16.31 19.85
C THR A 154 4.69 -16.28 19.71
N TYR A 155 4.23 -15.61 18.67
CA TYR A 155 2.85 -15.21 18.43
C TYR A 155 1.89 -16.37 18.14
N SER A 156 0.70 -16.32 18.77
CA SER A 156 -0.46 -17.13 18.40
C SER A 156 -1.60 -16.22 17.89
N PRO A 157 -2.07 -16.37 16.64
CA PRO A 157 -3.04 -15.47 16.04
C PRO A 157 -4.36 -15.32 16.80
N ASP A 158 -4.88 -16.39 17.40
CA ASP A 158 -6.20 -16.37 18.04
C ASP A 158 -6.18 -16.07 19.53
N ALA A 159 -5.09 -16.37 20.22
CA ALA A 159 -4.99 -16.20 21.67
C ALA A 159 -4.73 -14.74 22.09
N ASP A 160 -4.26 -13.90 21.16
CA ASP A 160 -3.81 -12.53 21.45
C ASP A 160 -4.86 -11.45 21.14
N LEU A 161 -6.04 -11.80 20.60
CA LEU A 161 -7.10 -10.82 20.33
C LEU A 161 -7.74 -10.33 21.64
N LEU A 162 -7.90 -9.02 21.76
CA LEU A 162 -8.69 -8.39 22.82
C LEU A 162 -10.17 -8.69 22.63
N THR A 163 -10.92 -8.72 23.72
CA THR A 163 -12.39 -8.71 23.65
C THR A 163 -12.90 -7.41 23.03
N ALA A 164 -14.17 -7.39 22.61
CA ALA A 164 -14.78 -6.20 22.01
C ALA A 164 -14.73 -4.99 22.98
N ASP A 165 -15.00 -5.22 24.27
CA ASP A 165 -15.02 -4.16 25.27
C ASP A 165 -13.61 -3.66 25.60
N GLU A 166 -12.63 -4.56 25.74
CA GLU A 166 -11.23 -4.19 25.91
C GLU A 166 -10.71 -3.39 24.70
N THR A 167 -11.05 -3.81 23.48
CA THR A 167 -10.66 -3.11 22.25
C THR A 167 -11.19 -1.69 22.24
N ARG A 168 -12.48 -1.49 22.56
CA ARG A 168 -13.10 -0.15 22.64
C ARG A 168 -12.46 0.69 23.73
N GLN A 169 -12.19 0.11 24.90
CA GLN A 169 -11.50 0.81 25.97
C GLN A 169 -10.12 1.25 25.53
N GLN A 170 -9.31 0.37 24.93
CA GLN A 170 -7.98 0.73 24.45
C GLN A 170 -8.02 1.84 23.40
N LEU A 171 -8.94 1.78 22.44
CA LEU A 171 -9.10 2.84 21.44
C LEU A 171 -9.44 4.19 22.09
N ALA A 172 -10.34 4.22 23.08
CA ALA A 172 -10.70 5.45 23.78
C ALA A 172 -9.52 6.07 24.57
N HIS A 173 -8.61 5.25 25.11
CA HIS A 173 -7.41 5.76 25.79
C HIS A 173 -6.44 6.48 24.82
N LEU A 174 -6.55 6.23 23.52
CA LEU A 174 -5.68 6.82 22.49
C LEU A 174 -6.21 8.15 21.95
N GLU A 175 -7.35 8.66 22.44
CA GLU A 175 -7.90 9.95 22.02
C GLU A 175 -6.97 11.14 22.33
N SER A 176 -6.16 11.04 23.38
CA SER A 176 -5.16 12.08 23.70
C SER A 176 -3.88 11.97 22.88
N GLY A 177 -3.73 10.90 22.09
CA GLY A 177 -2.48 10.51 21.46
C GLY A 177 -1.51 9.88 22.47
N GLN A 178 -0.88 8.76 22.11
CA GLN A 178 0.07 8.05 22.96
C GLN A 178 1.17 7.40 22.13
N SER A 179 2.34 7.21 22.75
CA SER A 179 3.41 6.38 22.20
C SER A 179 3.30 4.98 22.80
N ILE A 180 3.10 3.97 21.96
CA ILE A 180 2.90 2.59 22.40
C ILE A 180 3.91 1.66 21.72
N PRO A 181 4.27 0.51 22.34
CA PRO A 181 5.13 -0.48 21.71
C PRO A 181 4.48 -1.06 20.43
N GLY A 182 5.29 -1.38 19.42
CA GLY A 182 4.81 -1.93 18.16
C GLY A 182 4.01 -3.24 18.33
N VAL A 183 4.42 -4.10 19.25
CA VAL A 183 3.68 -5.33 19.60
C VAL A 183 2.27 -5.03 20.14
N ALA A 184 2.13 -3.96 20.93
CA ALA A 184 0.84 -3.55 21.47
C ALA A 184 -0.04 -2.92 20.38
N LEU A 185 0.55 -2.12 19.48
CA LEU A 185 -0.13 -1.60 18.30
C LEU A 185 -0.65 -2.72 17.41
N TYR A 186 0.16 -3.75 17.15
CA TYR A 186 -0.24 -4.87 16.32
C TYR A 186 -1.41 -5.65 16.91
N ARG A 187 -1.36 -5.92 18.22
CA ARG A 187 -2.45 -6.54 18.97
C ARG A 187 -3.75 -5.71 18.87
N LEU A 188 -3.64 -4.40 19.06
CA LEU A 188 -4.76 -3.48 18.97
C LEU A 188 -5.35 -3.44 17.54
N TRP A 189 -4.51 -3.39 16.52
CA TRP A 189 -4.92 -3.39 15.11
C TRP A 189 -5.72 -4.62 14.73
N ARG A 190 -5.22 -5.81 15.09
CA ARG A 190 -5.94 -7.05 14.83
C ARG A 190 -7.25 -7.13 15.58
N SER A 191 -7.26 -6.67 16.83
CA SER A 191 -8.48 -6.65 17.66
C SER A 191 -9.53 -5.68 17.10
N ALA A 192 -9.10 -4.50 16.65
CA ALA A 192 -9.97 -3.52 15.99
C ALA A 192 -10.54 -4.04 14.67
N LEU A 193 -9.71 -4.61 13.79
CA LEU A 193 -10.18 -5.24 12.55
C LEU A 193 -11.14 -6.39 12.81
N ASN A 194 -10.84 -7.25 13.79
CA ASN A 194 -11.72 -8.34 14.18
C ASN A 194 -13.08 -7.83 14.68
N LEU A 195 -13.08 -6.77 15.49
CA LEU A 195 -14.29 -6.12 15.97
C LEU A 195 -15.09 -5.52 14.81
N TRP A 196 -14.47 -4.72 13.95
CA TRP A 196 -15.17 -4.02 12.87
C TRP A 196 -15.65 -4.94 11.76
N PHE A 197 -14.93 -6.03 11.45
CA PHE A 197 -15.43 -7.03 10.51
C PHE A 197 -16.60 -7.86 11.04
N SER A 198 -16.79 -7.92 12.35
CA SER A 198 -17.92 -8.63 12.96
C SER A 198 -19.27 -7.93 12.74
N ASP A 199 -19.27 -6.63 12.39
CA ASP A 199 -20.49 -5.86 12.13
C ASP A 199 -20.71 -5.63 10.62
N SER A 200 -21.89 -6.02 10.14
CA SER A 200 -22.32 -5.87 8.76
C SER A 200 -22.55 -4.42 8.30
N GLN A 201 -22.73 -3.49 9.24
CA GLN A 201 -22.95 -2.07 8.95
C GLN A 201 -21.65 -1.26 8.90
N SER A 202 -20.55 -1.84 9.38
CA SER A 202 -19.24 -1.21 9.43
C SER A 202 -18.53 -1.32 8.08
N LYS A 203 -18.08 -0.19 7.54
CA LYS A 203 -17.18 -0.14 6.39
C LYS A 203 -15.76 0.13 6.86
N VAL A 204 -14.85 -0.80 6.61
CA VAL A 204 -13.46 -0.69 7.06
C VAL A 204 -12.57 -0.14 5.95
N PHE A 205 -11.68 0.78 6.30
CA PHE A 205 -10.68 1.37 5.44
C PHE A 205 -9.30 1.10 6.03
N LEU A 206 -8.37 0.63 5.20
CA LEU A 206 -6.98 0.43 5.57
C LEU A 206 -6.11 1.26 4.65
N VAL A 207 -5.32 2.17 5.21
CA VAL A 207 -4.39 3.00 4.46
C VAL A 207 -3.01 2.84 5.07
N THR A 208 -2.03 2.44 4.24
CA THR A 208 -0.65 2.23 4.71
C THR A 208 0.36 2.48 3.59
N PRO A 209 1.50 3.14 3.85
CA PRO A 209 2.59 3.28 2.89
C PRO A 209 3.18 1.93 2.49
N TYR A 210 3.09 0.92 3.37
CA TYR A 210 3.50 -0.43 3.06
C TYR A 210 2.75 -1.49 3.86
N ILE A 211 2.56 -2.65 3.22
CA ILE A 211 2.07 -3.87 3.87
C ILE A 211 2.92 -5.05 3.40
N ASP A 212 3.34 -5.92 4.33
CA ASP A 212 4.02 -7.16 4.00
C ASP A 212 3.05 -8.34 3.81
N SER A 213 3.57 -9.48 3.33
CA SER A 213 2.74 -10.66 3.04
C SER A 213 2.15 -11.29 4.29
N GLY A 214 2.86 -11.31 5.41
CA GLY A 214 2.35 -11.81 6.69
C GLY A 214 1.15 -11.00 7.15
N ARG A 215 1.26 -9.67 7.13
CA ARG A 215 0.19 -8.79 7.57
C ARG A 215 -1.01 -8.78 6.63
N LEU A 216 -0.80 -8.94 5.32
CA LEU A 216 -1.91 -9.14 4.39
C LEU A 216 -2.62 -10.48 4.60
N ILE A 217 -1.89 -11.53 4.99
CA ILE A 217 -2.47 -12.82 5.42
C ILE A 217 -3.31 -12.60 6.68
N ASP A 218 -2.80 -11.93 7.71
CA ASP A 218 -3.53 -11.68 8.95
C ASP A 218 -4.85 -10.93 8.71
N VAL A 219 -4.84 -9.89 7.86
CA VAL A 219 -6.07 -9.16 7.46
C VAL A 219 -7.06 -10.08 6.74
N SER A 220 -6.55 -10.93 5.85
CA SER A 220 -7.35 -11.86 5.06
C SER A 220 -8.00 -12.95 5.93
N GLU A 221 -7.27 -13.47 6.93
CA GLU A 221 -7.80 -14.44 7.91
C GLU A 221 -8.91 -13.83 8.77
N LEU A 222 -8.69 -12.62 9.29
CA LEU A 222 -9.71 -11.89 10.05
C LEU A 222 -10.96 -11.61 9.21
N PHE A 223 -10.79 -11.25 7.94
CA PHE A 223 -11.91 -11.06 7.02
C PHE A 223 -12.69 -12.37 6.80
N LEU A 224 -11.98 -13.49 6.55
CA LEU A 224 -12.61 -14.79 6.30
C LEU A 224 -13.34 -15.34 7.53
N ARG A 225 -12.85 -15.06 8.74
CA ARG A 225 -13.54 -15.38 10.00
C ARG A 225 -14.94 -14.77 10.05
N HIS A 226 -15.08 -13.57 9.49
CA HIS A 226 -16.32 -12.80 9.44
C HIS A 226 -16.89 -12.67 8.03
N LYS A 227 -16.64 -13.63 7.12
CA LYS A 227 -16.93 -13.51 5.68
C LYS A 227 -18.36 -13.13 5.29
N LEU A 228 -19.34 -13.28 6.19
CA LEU A 228 -20.75 -12.93 5.98
C LEU A 228 -21.07 -11.49 6.34
N THR A 229 -20.30 -10.88 7.26
CA THR A 229 -20.52 -9.53 7.79
C THR A 229 -19.41 -8.57 7.34
N ALA A 230 -18.18 -9.05 7.18
CA ALA A 230 -17.01 -8.24 6.92
C ALA A 230 -17.14 -7.39 5.64
N CYS A 231 -16.90 -6.09 5.79
CA CYS A 231 -16.83 -5.15 4.69
C CYS A 231 -15.52 -4.36 4.76
N LEU A 232 -14.53 -4.77 3.96
CA LEU A 232 -13.40 -3.91 3.63
C LEU A 232 -13.82 -3.06 2.44
N ASP A 233 -13.92 -1.76 2.62
CA ASP A 233 -14.37 -0.87 1.55
C ASP A 233 -13.21 -0.47 0.65
N THR A 234 -12.09 -0.07 1.26
CA THR A 234 -10.88 0.37 0.55
C THR A 234 -9.61 -0.09 1.28
N LEU A 235 -8.63 -0.56 0.50
CA LEU A 235 -7.26 -0.85 0.92
C LEU A 235 -6.31 0.02 0.10
N VAL A 236 -5.77 1.08 0.69
CA VAL A 236 -4.82 1.95 -0.01
C VAL A 236 -3.39 1.54 0.30
N VAL A 237 -2.66 1.14 -0.74
CA VAL A 237 -1.26 0.74 -0.67
C VAL A 237 -0.55 1.21 -1.96
N PRO A 238 0.66 1.77 -1.91
CA PRO A 238 1.45 2.07 -3.11
C PRO A 238 1.73 0.83 -3.99
N VAL A 239 1.80 1.02 -5.30
CA VAL A 239 2.17 -0.06 -6.26
C VAL A 239 3.55 -0.64 -5.92
N SER A 240 4.45 0.24 -5.49
CA SER A 240 5.78 -0.08 -5.02
C SER A 240 6.17 0.84 -3.87
N SER A 241 6.84 0.28 -2.87
CA SER A 241 7.51 1.01 -1.80
C SER A 241 9.01 0.72 -1.83
N VAL A 242 9.78 1.39 -0.96
CA VAL A 242 11.20 1.08 -0.72
C VAL A 242 11.39 -0.40 -0.31
N GLN A 243 10.38 -0.99 0.31
CA GLN A 243 10.38 -2.35 0.85
C GLN A 243 9.88 -3.40 -0.15
N GLY A 244 9.45 -3.00 -1.37
CA GLY A 244 9.14 -3.92 -2.46
C GLY A 244 7.88 -3.59 -3.24
N LYS A 245 7.48 -4.49 -4.14
CA LYS A 245 6.27 -4.34 -4.97
C LYS A 245 5.08 -5.02 -4.33
N PHE A 246 3.95 -4.33 -4.21
CA PHE A 246 2.73 -4.90 -3.64
C PHE A 246 2.25 -6.14 -4.42
N ALA A 247 2.53 -6.23 -5.72
CA ALA A 247 2.20 -7.42 -6.52
C ALA A 247 2.89 -8.71 -6.00
N VAL A 248 4.09 -8.59 -5.40
CA VAL A 248 4.80 -9.73 -4.80
C VAL A 248 4.13 -10.11 -3.49
N VAL A 249 3.87 -9.11 -2.63
CA VAL A 249 3.12 -9.26 -1.37
C VAL A 249 1.77 -9.94 -1.60
N ARG A 250 0.97 -9.45 -2.55
CA ARG A 250 -0.31 -10.04 -2.96
C ARG A 250 -0.15 -11.51 -3.35
N ARG A 251 0.83 -11.82 -4.20
CA ARG A 251 1.03 -13.18 -4.71
C ARG A 251 1.41 -14.14 -3.59
N GLU A 252 2.29 -13.72 -2.68
CA GLU A 252 2.74 -14.56 -1.56
C GLU A 252 1.62 -14.77 -0.54
N ALA A 253 0.87 -13.71 -0.22
CA ALA A 253 -0.27 -13.79 0.69
C ALA A 253 -1.38 -14.69 0.16
N ILE A 254 -1.82 -14.49 -1.09
CA ILE A 254 -2.97 -15.22 -1.65
C ILE A 254 -2.69 -16.74 -1.78
N GLN A 255 -1.43 -17.12 -1.99
CA GLN A 255 -1.00 -18.52 -2.09
C GLN A 255 -1.13 -19.30 -0.77
N ARG A 256 -1.36 -18.63 0.37
CA ARG A 256 -1.60 -19.29 1.66
C ARG A 256 -3.02 -19.80 1.85
N PHE A 257 -3.97 -19.34 1.04
CA PHE A 257 -5.38 -19.68 1.18
C PHE A 257 -5.79 -20.77 0.20
N SER A 258 -6.88 -21.50 0.51
CA SER A 258 -7.47 -22.47 -0.41
C SER A 258 -8.03 -21.78 -1.67
N VAL A 259 -8.17 -22.51 -2.77
CA VAL A 259 -8.70 -21.95 -4.03
C VAL A 259 -10.05 -21.25 -3.86
N GLN A 260 -10.91 -21.77 -2.97
CA GLN A 260 -12.23 -21.17 -2.69
C GLN A 260 -12.10 -19.83 -1.96
N GLU A 261 -11.24 -19.76 -0.95
CA GLU A 261 -10.97 -18.55 -0.19
C GLU A 261 -10.26 -17.50 -1.05
N GLN A 262 -9.35 -17.92 -1.92
CA GLN A 262 -8.67 -17.03 -2.86
C GLN A 262 -9.68 -16.25 -3.71
N VAL A 263 -10.73 -16.90 -4.24
CA VAL A 263 -11.77 -16.22 -5.02
C VAL A 263 -12.48 -15.15 -4.19
N VAL A 264 -12.80 -15.45 -2.93
CA VAL A 264 -13.45 -14.50 -2.01
C VAL A 264 -12.52 -13.31 -1.73
N LEU A 265 -11.26 -13.58 -1.39
CA LEU A 265 -10.26 -12.55 -1.08
C LEU A 265 -9.92 -11.70 -2.30
N GLU A 266 -9.83 -12.29 -3.49
CA GLU A 266 -9.61 -11.56 -4.73
C GLU A 266 -10.72 -10.55 -5.01
N TYR A 267 -11.98 -10.93 -4.75
CA TYR A 267 -13.12 -10.06 -4.99
C TYR A 267 -13.34 -9.03 -3.87
N LYS A 268 -13.24 -9.46 -2.60
CA LYS A 268 -13.64 -8.66 -1.44
C LYS A 268 -12.52 -7.85 -0.80
N ILE A 269 -11.26 -8.24 -1.00
CA ILE A 269 -10.09 -7.50 -0.47
C ILE A 269 -9.27 -6.94 -1.62
N LEU A 270 -8.79 -7.79 -2.53
CA LEU A 270 -7.83 -7.36 -3.56
C LEU A 270 -8.50 -6.50 -4.64
N GLY A 271 -9.80 -6.70 -4.88
CA GLY A 271 -10.63 -5.82 -5.70
C GLY A 271 -10.91 -4.46 -5.07
N LYS A 272 -10.55 -4.28 -3.80
CA LYS A 272 -10.66 -3.02 -3.04
C LYS A 272 -9.33 -2.30 -2.89
N VAL A 273 -8.27 -2.84 -3.49
CA VAL A 273 -6.97 -2.19 -3.49
C VAL A 273 -7.01 -0.96 -4.38
N VAL A 274 -6.68 0.20 -3.81
CA VAL A 274 -6.48 1.44 -4.56
C VAL A 274 -5.02 1.85 -4.44
N PHE A 275 -4.44 2.26 -5.56
CA PHE A 275 -3.11 2.83 -5.60
C PHE A 275 -3.23 4.35 -5.49
N PRO A 276 -2.60 4.97 -4.48
CA PRO A 276 -2.74 6.39 -4.26
C PRO A 276 -2.06 7.20 -5.37
N VAL A 277 -2.59 8.40 -5.63
CA VAL A 277 -2.00 9.36 -6.59
C VAL A 277 -0.85 10.13 -5.94
N VAL A 278 -0.89 10.27 -4.62
CA VAL A 278 0.10 10.98 -3.79
C VAL A 278 0.87 10.03 -2.88
N ASP A 279 2.06 10.45 -2.46
CA ASP A 279 2.83 9.72 -1.45
C ASP A 279 2.09 9.75 -0.10
N ILE A 280 1.81 8.57 0.43
CA ILE A 280 1.23 8.41 1.77
C ILE A 280 2.38 8.26 2.76
N LEU A 281 2.38 9.07 3.81
CA LEU A 281 3.44 9.08 4.81
C LEU A 281 3.04 8.38 6.12
N ASN A 282 1.74 8.32 6.42
CA ASN A 282 1.21 7.77 7.65
C ASN A 282 0.19 6.68 7.35
N SER A 283 0.08 5.72 8.28
CA SER A 283 -0.95 4.70 8.19
C SER A 283 -2.16 5.09 9.03
N PHE A 284 -3.32 4.64 8.60
CA PHE A 284 -4.48 4.62 9.46
C PHE A 284 -5.40 3.44 9.17
N LEU A 285 -6.11 3.04 10.21
CA LEU A 285 -7.28 2.20 10.09
C LEU A 285 -8.50 3.04 10.41
N ALA A 286 -9.55 2.94 9.59
CA ALA A 286 -10.81 3.58 9.89
C ALA A 286 -11.98 2.61 9.77
N VAL A 287 -13.01 2.85 10.56
CA VAL A 287 -14.33 2.28 10.36
C VAL A 287 -15.35 3.38 10.21
N VAL A 288 -16.25 3.24 9.25
CA VAL A 288 -17.43 4.09 9.11
C VAL A 288 -18.67 3.29 9.48
N GLU A 289 -19.41 3.78 10.46
CA GLU A 289 -20.67 3.20 10.92
C GLU A 289 -21.66 4.31 11.28
N ASN A 290 -22.92 4.16 10.86
CA ASN A 290 -24.00 5.12 11.17
C ASN A 290 -23.66 6.59 10.86
N GLY A 291 -22.95 6.85 9.75
CA GLY A 291 -22.55 8.20 9.34
C GLY A 291 -21.38 8.81 10.13
N LYS A 292 -20.74 8.03 11.01
CA LYS A 292 -19.56 8.43 11.78
C LYS A 292 -18.35 7.60 11.40
N ALA A 293 -17.19 8.25 11.34
CA ALA A 293 -15.91 7.64 11.13
C ALA A 293 -15.11 7.61 12.45
N HIS A 294 -14.52 6.46 12.72
CA HIS A 294 -13.59 6.23 13.81
C HIS A 294 -12.23 5.89 13.21
N VAL A 295 -11.22 6.71 13.48
CA VAL A 295 -9.93 6.64 12.78
C VAL A 295 -8.78 6.48 13.76
N LEU A 296 -8.04 5.38 13.61
CA LEU A 296 -6.82 5.07 14.34
C LEU A 296 -5.60 5.42 13.48
N HIS A 297 -4.96 6.53 13.80
CA HIS A 297 -3.76 7.04 13.13
C HIS A 297 -2.49 6.47 13.75
N THR A 298 -1.48 6.24 12.90
CA THR A 298 -0.16 5.85 13.35
C THR A 298 0.94 6.24 12.37
N ASN A 299 2.17 6.35 12.84
CA ASN A 299 3.36 6.45 11.99
C ASN A 299 4.02 5.09 11.67
N ALA A 300 3.45 3.97 12.13
CA ALA A 300 3.90 2.63 11.75
C ALA A 300 3.30 2.18 10.41
N ASP A 301 4.12 1.50 9.61
CA ASP A 301 3.64 0.74 8.45
C ASP A 301 2.99 -0.56 8.90
N PHE A 302 2.16 -1.15 8.02
CA PHE A 302 1.54 -2.45 8.23
C PHE A 302 2.53 -3.60 7.95
N ASN A 303 3.67 -3.64 8.65
CA ASN A 303 4.74 -4.65 8.46
C ASN A 303 5.36 -5.16 9.77
N ALA A 304 6.06 -6.29 9.68
CA ALA A 304 6.71 -6.95 10.81
C ALA A 304 7.71 -6.05 11.55
N SER A 305 8.52 -5.27 10.82
CA SER A 305 9.50 -4.36 11.43
C SER A 305 8.87 -3.26 12.28
N SER A 306 7.63 -2.87 11.99
CA SER A 306 6.92 -1.86 12.77
C SER A 306 6.29 -2.43 14.06
N PHE A 307 6.23 -3.75 14.20
CA PHE A 307 5.53 -4.45 15.28
C PHE A 307 6.43 -5.27 16.19
N VAL A 308 7.72 -5.00 16.22
CA VAL A 308 8.66 -5.62 17.17
C VAL A 308 8.62 -4.89 18.51
N THR A 309 9.00 -5.55 19.62
CA THR A 309 8.95 -4.92 20.96
C THR A 309 9.79 -3.65 21.06
N THR A 310 10.87 -3.55 20.28
CA THR A 310 11.77 -2.39 20.28
C THR A 310 11.25 -1.20 19.49
N SER A 311 10.19 -1.35 18.69
CA SER A 311 9.59 -0.20 18.00
C SER A 311 8.64 0.53 18.93
N VAL A 312 8.75 1.85 18.96
CA VAL A 312 7.79 2.74 19.64
C VAL A 312 7.10 3.54 18.56
N THR A 313 5.78 3.60 18.63
CA THR A 313 4.94 4.17 17.58
C THR A 313 3.97 5.16 18.18
N ALA A 314 3.84 6.32 17.54
CA ALA A 314 2.87 7.33 17.92
C ALA A 314 1.50 6.96 17.34
N VAL A 315 0.50 6.89 18.20
CA VAL A 315 -0.85 6.44 17.85
C VAL A 315 -1.88 7.41 18.40
N HIS A 316 -2.90 7.70 17.60
CA HIS A 316 -3.98 8.60 17.98
C HIS A 316 -5.30 8.08 17.44
N PHE A 317 -6.33 8.03 18.28
CA PHE A 317 -7.67 7.63 17.88
C PHE A 317 -8.60 8.84 17.83
N SER A 318 -9.40 8.95 16.78
CA SER A 318 -10.25 10.11 16.56
C SER A 318 -11.63 9.73 16.05
N HIS A 319 -12.59 10.62 16.31
CA HIS A 319 -13.98 10.51 15.91
C HIS A 319 -14.36 11.70 15.04
N MET A 320 -15.03 11.46 13.92
CA MET A 320 -15.52 12.51 13.04
C MET A 320 -16.73 12.04 12.22
N ASP A 321 -17.39 12.97 11.54
CA ASP A 321 -18.47 12.63 10.61
C ASP A 321 -17.90 12.01 9.32
N GLU A 322 -18.67 11.11 8.68
CA GLU A 322 -18.27 10.41 7.45
C GLU A 322 -17.88 11.40 6.34
N GLU A 323 -18.64 12.48 6.16
CA GLU A 323 -18.34 13.50 5.14
C GLU A 323 -16.97 14.16 5.36
N LEU A 324 -16.63 14.44 6.62
CA LEU A 324 -15.35 15.05 6.98
C LEU A 324 -14.20 14.06 6.79
N PHE A 325 -14.41 12.79 7.14
CA PHE A 325 -13.45 11.73 6.90
C PHE A 325 -13.16 11.56 5.41
N MET A 326 -14.18 11.45 4.56
CA MET A 326 -14.01 11.33 3.12
C MET A 326 -13.20 12.51 2.56
N LYS A 327 -13.63 13.73 2.89
CA LYS A 327 -13.02 14.97 2.38
C LYS A 327 -11.57 15.18 2.82
N ASN A 328 -11.26 14.91 4.09
CA ASN A 328 -9.96 15.26 4.67
C ASN A 328 -8.94 14.12 4.60
N TYR A 329 -9.39 12.86 4.50
CA TYR A 329 -8.49 11.71 4.52
C TYR A 329 -8.45 10.94 3.21
N LEU A 330 -9.61 10.66 2.60
CA LEU A 330 -9.66 9.79 1.43
C LEU A 330 -9.54 10.55 0.11
N ASP A 331 -10.27 11.64 -0.08
CA ASP A 331 -10.22 12.44 -1.30
C ASP A 331 -8.80 12.90 -1.67
N PRO A 332 -7.97 13.40 -0.73
CA PRO A 332 -6.60 13.82 -1.06
C PRO A 332 -5.69 12.67 -1.52
N ILE A 333 -6.06 11.43 -1.21
CA ILE A 333 -5.29 10.22 -1.53
C ILE A 333 -5.77 9.59 -2.85
N LEU A 334 -7.07 9.68 -3.11
CA LEU A 334 -7.77 8.96 -4.18
C LEU A 334 -8.03 9.80 -5.44
N VAL A 335 -8.00 11.13 -5.36
CA VAL A 335 -8.37 12.08 -6.44
C VAL A 335 -7.16 12.87 -6.93
#